data_AF-A0A8H3XFU0-F1
#
_entry.id   AF-A0A8H3XFU0-F1
#
_cell.length_a   1.000
_cell.length_b   1.000
_cell.length_c   1.000
_cell.angle_alpha   90.00
_cell.angle_beta   90.00
_cell.angle_gamma   90.00
#
_symmetry.space_group_name_H-M   'P 1'
#
loop_
_entity.id
_entity.type
_entity.pdbx_description
1 polymer ?
#
loop_
_entity_poly.entity_id
_entity_poly.type
_entity_poly.pdbx_seq_one_letter_code
_entity_poly.pdbx_strand_id
1 'polypeptide(L)'
;MLISFFFFAKHEINPDITFAVTAGHCYADRGSNLFYYYPWDGKPDGTWIGIMEIHRVEDYDYSLIELRRGVSKHGAHLCKSGLRTHATCGYIKAFDGIFIYSEGFDTELIITDTVADGGDSGGTIIKKICIQ
;
A
#
# COMPACT_ATOMS: atom_id res chain seq x y z
N MET A 1 -14.20 -9.08 6.81
CA MET A 1 -13.78 -9.78 5.57
C MET A 1 -12.31 -9.47 5.34
N LEU A 2 -11.48 -10.51 5.41
CA LEU A 2 -10.08 -10.65 4.97
C LEU A 2 -9.67 -9.96 3.67
N ILE A 3 -9.06 -8.76 3.62
CA ILE A 3 -8.63 -8.15 2.33
C ILE A 3 -7.19 -7.63 2.35
N SER A 4 -6.42 -7.92 1.29
CA SER A 4 -5.07 -7.39 1.05
C SER A 4 -5.08 -6.19 0.09
N PHE A 5 -4.10 -5.30 0.23
CA PHE A 5 -3.90 -4.18 -0.70
C PHE A 5 -2.84 -4.51 -1.75
N PHE A 6 -3.04 -3.96 -2.94
CA PHE A 6 -2.18 -4.19 -4.11
C PHE A 6 -1.14 -3.08 -4.31
N PHE A 7 -1.53 -1.80 -4.30
CA PHE A 7 -0.63 -0.67 -4.53
C PHE A 7 -1.07 0.57 -3.75
N PHE A 8 -0.19 1.57 -3.60
CA PHE A 8 -0.60 2.93 -3.29
C PHE A 8 -0.62 3.78 -4.56
N ALA A 9 -1.59 4.68 -4.67
CA ALA A 9 -1.70 5.64 -5.76
C ALA A 9 -1.81 7.07 -5.20
N LYS A 10 -1.38 8.07 -5.96
CA LYS A 10 -1.47 9.48 -5.61
C LYS A 10 -2.47 10.17 -6.54
N HIS A 11 -3.23 11.13 -6.00
CA HIS A 11 -4.11 11.94 -6.83
C HIS A 11 -3.27 12.92 -7.66
N GLU A 12 -3.51 12.99 -8.97
CA GLU A 12 -2.71 13.81 -9.90
C GLU A 12 -2.72 15.31 -9.53
N ILE A 13 -3.91 15.84 -9.22
CA ILE A 13 -4.09 17.28 -8.92
C ILE A 13 -3.76 17.64 -7.46
N ASN A 14 -3.92 16.69 -6.53
CA ASN A 14 -3.78 16.93 -5.10
C ASN A 14 -2.85 15.88 -4.47
N PRO A 15 -1.54 16.14 -4.43
CA PRO A 15 -0.55 15.14 -4.00
C PRO A 15 -0.70 14.75 -2.51
N ASP A 16 -1.45 15.51 -1.71
CA ASP A 16 -1.73 15.15 -0.32
C ASP A 16 -2.69 13.95 -0.21
N ILE A 17 -3.43 13.65 -1.28
CA ILE A 17 -4.36 12.52 -1.32
C ILE A 17 -3.61 11.26 -1.78
N THR A 18 -3.59 10.27 -0.89
CA THR A 18 -3.05 8.93 -1.18
C THR A 18 -4.17 7.90 -1.13
N PHE A 19 -4.23 7.06 -2.14
CA PHE A 19 -5.14 5.93 -2.21
C PHE A 19 -4.41 4.61 -1.95
N ALA A 20 -5.07 3.67 -1.27
CA ALA A 20 -4.69 2.27 -1.31
C ALA A 20 -5.60 1.53 -2.29
N VAL A 21 -5.01 0.80 -3.25
CA VAL A 21 -5.73 0.02 -4.25
C VAL A 21 -6.01 -1.38 -3.69
N THR A 22 -7.25 -1.85 -3.81
CA THR A 22 -7.64 -3.23 -3.49
C THR A 22 -8.70 -3.74 -4.49
N ALA A 23 -9.31 -4.90 -4.25
CA ALA A 23 -10.35 -5.45 -5.12
C ALA A 23 -11.67 -4.71 -4.96
N GLY A 24 -12.48 -4.63 -6.00
CA GLY A 24 -13.74 -3.91 -6.02
C GLY A 24 -14.85 -4.62 -5.26
N HIS A 25 -14.90 -5.95 -5.34
CA HIS A 25 -15.86 -6.79 -4.59
C HIS A 25 -15.68 -6.71 -3.06
N CYS A 26 -14.69 -5.94 -2.60
CA CYS A 26 -14.49 -5.61 -1.20
C CYS A 26 -15.44 -4.52 -0.70
N TYR A 27 -16.06 -3.80 -1.61
CA TYR A 27 -17.10 -2.83 -1.31
C TYR A 27 -18.36 -3.53 -0.79
N ALA A 28 -18.95 -3.00 0.28
CA ALA A 28 -20.21 -3.48 0.82
C ALA A 28 -21.30 -2.41 0.66
N ASP A 29 -22.32 -2.71 -0.15
CA ASP A 29 -23.45 -1.80 -0.43
C ASP A 29 -24.24 -1.39 0.82
N ARG A 30 -24.17 -2.19 1.89
CA ARG A 30 -24.88 -1.98 3.16
C ARG A 30 -23.95 -1.77 4.36
N GLY A 31 -22.67 -1.51 4.12
CA GLY A 31 -21.64 -1.33 5.15
C GLY A 31 -21.14 0.11 5.26
N SER A 32 -20.35 0.38 6.30
CA SER A 32 -19.71 1.70 6.49
C SER A 32 -18.49 1.91 5.57
N ASN A 33 -18.05 0.88 4.84
CA ASN A 33 -16.86 0.89 3.96
C ASN A 33 -15.62 1.54 4.61
N LEU A 34 -15.54 1.42 5.94
CA LEU A 34 -14.42 1.87 6.75
C LEU A 34 -13.36 0.78 6.80
N PHE A 35 -12.12 1.16 6.55
CA PHE A 35 -11.01 0.23 6.53
C PHE A 35 -10.10 0.48 7.71
N TYR A 36 -9.69 -0.62 8.35
CA TYR A 36 -8.82 -0.64 9.51
C TYR A 36 -7.58 -1.47 9.20
N TYR A 37 -6.43 -0.99 9.66
CA TYR A 37 -5.17 -1.70 9.65
C TYR A 37 -4.98 -2.42 10.99
N TYR A 38 -4.83 -3.73 10.94
CA TYR A 38 -4.46 -4.55 12.09
C TYR A 38 -3.00 -4.97 11.95
N PRO A 39 -2.11 -4.56 12.88
CA PRO A 39 -0.74 -5.03 12.88
C PRO A 39 -0.67 -6.53 13.21
N TRP A 40 0.36 -7.19 12.69
CA TRP A 40 0.56 -8.64 12.83
C TRP A 40 0.87 -9.06 14.28
N ASP A 41 1.25 -8.11 15.14
CA ASP A 41 1.56 -8.33 16.55
C ASP A 41 0.33 -8.63 17.41
N GLY A 42 -0.86 -8.76 16.81
CA GLY A 42 -2.06 -9.24 17.49
C GLY A 42 -2.70 -8.19 18.40
N LYS A 43 -2.37 -6.91 18.24
CA LYS A 43 -3.08 -5.84 18.96
C LYS A 43 -4.53 -5.79 18.48
N PRO A 44 -5.51 -5.84 19.40
CA PRO A 44 -6.93 -5.90 19.05
C PRO A 44 -7.46 -4.59 18.47
N ASP A 45 -6.75 -3.48 18.70
CA ASP A 45 -7.16 -2.16 18.23
C ASP A 45 -6.64 -1.91 16.81
N GLY A 46 -7.56 -2.10 15.85
CA GLY A 46 -7.33 -1.71 14.46
C GLY A 46 -7.18 -0.21 14.32
N THR A 47 -6.19 0.24 13.57
CA THR A 47 -6.03 1.66 13.22
C THR A 47 -6.89 1.97 12.01
N TRP A 48 -7.88 2.84 12.14
CA TRP A 48 -8.65 3.30 10.97
C TRP A 48 -7.73 3.98 9.95
N ILE A 49 -7.75 3.51 8.70
CA ILE A 49 -6.87 3.99 7.63
C ILE A 49 -7.59 4.81 6.58
N GLY A 50 -8.90 4.63 6.38
CA GLY A 50 -9.61 5.34 5.32
C GLY A 50 -10.99 4.78 4.99
N ILE A 51 -11.57 5.35 3.93
CA ILE A 51 -12.86 4.95 3.36
C ILE A 51 -12.63 4.54 1.91
N MET A 52 -13.31 3.48 1.47
CA MET A 52 -13.35 3.13 0.05
C MET A 52 -14.26 4.12 -0.69
N GLU A 53 -13.66 4.99 -1.48
CA GLU A 53 -14.37 6.06 -2.22
C GLU A 53 -14.76 5.61 -3.63
N ILE A 54 -13.91 4.79 -4.26
CA ILE A 54 -14.09 4.34 -5.65
C ILE A 54 -14.07 2.82 -5.65
N HIS A 55 -15.04 2.19 -6.29
CA HIS A 55 -15.06 0.75 -6.54
C HIS A 55 -15.65 0.46 -7.91
N ARG A 56 -15.16 -0.58 -8.56
CA ARG A 56 -15.71 -1.17 -9.79
C ARG A 56 -15.61 -2.69 -9.66
N VAL A 57 -16.64 -3.39 -10.09
CA VAL A 57 -16.70 -4.87 -10.03
C VAL A 57 -17.07 -5.48 -11.38
N GLU A 58 -17.81 -4.75 -12.22
CA GLU A 58 -18.34 -5.27 -13.49
C GLU A 58 -17.24 -5.49 -14.53
N ASP A 59 -16.57 -4.41 -14.97
CA ASP A 59 -15.55 -4.50 -16.03
C ASP A 59 -14.14 -4.79 -15.49
N TYR A 60 -13.84 -4.26 -14.30
CA TYR A 60 -12.55 -4.40 -13.63
C TYR A 60 -12.80 -4.45 -12.13
N ASP A 61 -12.25 -5.45 -11.46
CA ASP A 61 -12.45 -5.70 -10.03
C ASP A 61 -11.40 -4.95 -9.18
N TYR A 62 -11.59 -3.64 -9.03
CA TYR A 62 -10.70 -2.79 -8.23
C TYR A 62 -11.44 -1.72 -7.42
N SER A 63 -10.79 -1.24 -6.38
CA SER A 63 -11.25 -0.14 -5.55
C SER A 63 -10.10 0.70 -5.02
N LEU A 64 -10.41 1.95 -4.66
CA LEU A 64 -9.48 2.93 -4.11
C LEU A 64 -9.97 3.39 -2.74
N ILE A 65 -9.11 3.23 -1.75
CA ILE A 65 -9.33 3.67 -0.37
C ILE A 65 -8.58 4.96 -0.14
N GLU A 66 -9.30 6.06 0.07
CA GLU A 66 -8.69 7.33 0.43
C GLU A 66 -8.11 7.26 1.84
N LEU A 67 -6.80 7.42 1.98
CA LEU A 67 -6.12 7.33 3.26
C LEU A 67 -6.27 8.67 4.03
N ARG A 68 -7.02 8.65 5.13
CA ARG A 68 -7.44 9.86 5.87
C ARG A 68 -6.48 10.32 6.96
N ARG A 69 -5.46 9.51 7.31
CA ARG A 69 -4.39 9.90 8.25
C ARG A 69 -3.08 9.21 7.88
N GLY A 70 -1.99 9.93 8.12
CA GLY A 70 -0.62 9.42 8.02
C GLY A 70 -0.43 8.25 8.98
N VAL A 71 -0.76 7.05 8.52
CA VAL A 71 -0.25 5.83 9.14
C VAL A 71 1.26 5.95 9.03
N SER A 72 1.96 6.27 10.12
CA SER A 72 3.40 6.10 10.16
C SER A 72 3.63 4.60 10.05
N LYS A 73 3.89 4.13 8.83
CA LYS A 73 4.06 2.70 8.55
C LYS A 73 5.53 2.28 8.71
N HIS A 74 6.32 3.03 9.50
CA HIS A 74 7.67 2.64 9.87
C HIS A 74 7.56 1.29 10.61
N GLY A 75 8.27 0.27 10.13
CA GLY A 75 8.14 -1.10 10.63
C GLY A 75 6.94 -1.89 10.10
N ALA A 76 6.19 -1.38 9.12
CA ALA A 76 5.13 -2.18 8.48
C ALA A 76 5.73 -3.22 7.53
N HIS A 77 5.28 -4.47 7.65
CA HIS A 77 5.64 -5.55 6.74
C HIS A 77 5.01 -5.33 5.36
N LEU A 78 5.81 -5.49 4.31
CA LEU A 78 5.40 -5.48 2.91
C LEU A 78 6.19 -6.52 2.13
N CYS A 79 5.70 -6.84 0.95
CA CYS A 79 6.38 -7.67 -0.04
C CYS A 79 6.52 -6.90 -1.35
N LYS A 80 7.55 -7.18 -2.12
CA LYS A 80 7.80 -6.67 -3.47
C LYS A 80 7.88 -7.87 -4.41
N SER A 81 7.24 -7.79 -5.57
CA SER A 81 7.43 -8.74 -6.66
C SER A 81 8.36 -8.13 -7.70
N GLY A 82 9.37 -8.86 -8.15
CA GLY A 82 10.31 -8.46 -9.20
C GLY A 82 10.65 -9.61 -10.15
N LEU A 83 11.17 -9.29 -11.34
CA LEU A 83 11.54 -10.29 -12.34
C LEU A 83 12.70 -11.18 -11.89
N ARG A 84 13.69 -10.62 -11.18
CA ARG A 84 14.89 -11.34 -10.76
C ARG A 84 14.77 -11.93 -9.37
N THR A 85 14.23 -11.16 -8.43
CA THR A 85 14.13 -11.60 -7.03
C THR A 85 12.81 -12.29 -6.70
N HIS A 86 11.88 -12.37 -7.66
CA HIS A 86 10.51 -12.87 -7.45
C HIS A 86 9.82 -12.10 -6.31
N ALA A 87 9.03 -12.77 -5.48
CA ALA A 87 8.39 -12.15 -4.32
C ALA A 87 9.34 -12.14 -3.10
N THR A 88 9.77 -10.95 -2.67
CA THR A 88 10.60 -10.73 -1.48
C THR A 88 9.82 -9.91 -0.46
N CYS A 89 10.00 -10.16 0.83
CA CYS A 89 9.30 -9.43 1.89
C CYS A 89 10.27 -8.80 2.89
N GLY A 90 9.81 -7.76 3.55
CA GLY A 90 10.60 -6.93 4.46
C GLY A 90 9.73 -5.88 5.13
N TYR A 91 10.37 -4.88 5.70
CA TYR A 91 9.76 -3.83 6.51
C TYR A 91 10.13 -2.45 5.96
N ILE A 92 9.19 -1.51 6.08
CA ILE A 92 9.47 -0.12 5.78
C ILE A 92 10.43 0.43 6.85
N LYS A 93 11.53 1.02 6.39
CA LYS A 93 12.58 1.62 7.22
C LYS A 93 12.45 3.14 7.30
N ALA A 94 11.98 3.78 6.23
CA ALA A 94 11.77 5.23 6.20
C ALA A 94 10.72 5.63 5.15
N PHE A 95 10.11 6.80 5.34
CA PHE A 95 9.36 7.56 4.34
C PHE A 95 10.15 8.81 3.94
N ASP A 96 9.73 9.44 2.85
CA ASP A 96 10.34 10.67 2.33
C ASP A 96 11.85 10.51 2.11
N GLY A 97 12.25 9.29 1.72
CA GLY A 97 13.62 8.93 1.44
C GLY A 97 14.14 9.64 0.19
N ILE A 98 15.44 9.89 0.19
CA ILE A 98 16.16 10.48 -0.92
C ILE A 98 17.13 9.44 -1.46
N PHE A 99 17.03 9.14 -2.76
CA PHE A 99 18.00 8.29 -3.47
C PHE A 99 18.80 9.15 -4.42
N ILE A 100 20.13 9.15 -4.28
CA ILE A 100 21.04 9.97 -5.07
C ILE A 100 21.81 9.07 -6.02
N TYR A 101 21.87 9.44 -7.30
CA TYR A 101 22.64 8.77 -8.33
C TYR A 101 23.43 9.78 -9.16
N SER A 102 24.20 9.32 -10.14
CA SER A 102 25.17 10.15 -10.87
C SER A 102 24.58 11.36 -11.61
N GLU A 103 23.29 11.31 -11.95
CA GLU A 103 22.62 12.32 -12.78
C GLU A 103 21.54 13.11 -12.02
N GLY A 104 21.28 12.80 -10.75
CA GLY A 104 20.21 13.44 -10.01
C GLY A 104 19.85 12.76 -8.69
N PHE A 105 18.64 13.05 -8.21
CA PHE A 105 18.08 12.44 -7.03
C PHE A 105 16.57 12.24 -7.18
N ASP A 106 16.06 11.19 -6.56
CA ASP A 106 14.64 10.93 -6.38
C ASP A 106 14.26 11.22 -4.93
N THR A 107 13.11 11.85 -4.71
CA THR A 107 12.55 12.16 -3.38
C THR A 107 11.23 11.44 -3.16
N GLU A 108 10.66 11.60 -1.96
CA GLU A 108 9.35 11.01 -1.59
C GLU A 108 9.34 9.46 -1.68
N LEU A 109 10.52 8.84 -1.54
CA LEU A 109 10.67 7.40 -1.63
C LEU A 109 10.31 6.69 -0.32
N ILE A 110 9.74 5.49 -0.45
CA ILE A 110 9.59 4.55 0.67
C ILE A 110 10.83 3.66 0.70
N ILE A 111 11.61 3.74 1.77
CA ILE A 111 12.80 2.91 1.96
C ILE A 111 12.42 1.64 2.71
N THR A 112 12.86 0.49 2.22
CA THR A 112 12.52 -0.83 2.78
C THR A 112 13.78 -1.69 2.88
N ASP A 113 13.77 -2.72 3.73
CA ASP A 113 14.82 -3.75 3.76
C ASP A 113 14.46 -4.99 2.92
N THR A 114 13.58 -4.84 1.92
CA THR A 114 13.32 -5.91 0.95
C THR A 114 14.53 -6.15 0.04
N VAL A 115 14.72 -7.39 -0.39
CA VAL A 115 15.77 -7.75 -1.36
C VAL A 115 15.35 -7.25 -2.75
N ALA A 116 16.25 -6.55 -3.44
CA ALA A 116 16.07 -6.04 -4.79
C ALA A 116 17.34 -6.22 -5.63
N ASP A 117 17.18 -6.54 -6.91
CA ASP A 117 18.26 -6.57 -7.90
C ASP A 117 17.86 -5.79 -9.18
N GLY A 118 18.86 -5.45 -10.00
CA GLY A 118 18.64 -4.80 -11.29
C GLY A 118 17.73 -5.64 -12.19
N GLY A 119 16.59 -5.08 -12.58
CA GLY A 119 15.51 -5.78 -13.30
C GLY A 119 14.23 -5.97 -12.49
N ASP A 120 14.23 -5.66 -11.19
CA ASP A 120 13.01 -5.60 -10.38
C ASP A 120 12.30 -4.24 -10.42
N SER A 121 12.94 -3.21 -11.01
CA SER A 121 12.39 -1.87 -11.13
C SER A 121 11.03 -1.88 -11.83
N GLY A 122 10.04 -1.19 -11.26
CA GLY A 122 8.64 -1.22 -11.71
C GLY A 122 7.83 -2.40 -11.17
N GLY A 123 8.44 -3.29 -10.39
CA GLY A 123 7.78 -4.40 -9.71
C GLY A 123 6.82 -3.97 -8.59
N THR A 124 5.74 -4.73 -8.42
CA THR A 124 4.64 -4.44 -7.49
C THR A 124 5.04 -4.54 -6.03
N ILE A 125 4.67 -3.56 -5.19
CA ILE A 125 4.73 -3.68 -3.73
C ILE A 125 3.38 -4.15 -3.18
N ILE A 126 3.33 -5.39 -2.74
CA ILE A 126 2.19 -6.05 -2.12
C ILE A 126 2.29 -5.89 -0.59
N LYS A 127 1.40 -5.10 0.01
CA LYS A 127 1.23 -5.15 1.46
C LYS A 127 0.13 -6.17 1.79
N LYS A 128 0.51 -7.34 2.31
CA LYS A 128 -0.47 -8.27 2.90
C LYS A 128 -1.03 -7.63 4.16
N ILE A 129 -2.17 -6.97 4.02
CA ILE A 129 -2.97 -6.51 5.16
C ILE A 129 -3.99 -7.61 5.42
N CYS A 130 -4.07 -8.05 6.68
CA CYS A 130 -5.19 -8.85 7.16
C CYS A 130 -6.18 -7.88 7.80
N ILE A 131 -7.40 -7.82 7.28
CA ILE A 131 -8.52 -7.01 7.79
C ILE A 131 -9.63 -7.94 8.32
N GLN A 132 -9.71 -8.17 9.64
CA GLN A 132 -10.68 -9.15 10.18
C GLN A 132 -12.12 -8.67 9.96
#